data_AF-A0A3S5BI31-F1
#
_entry.id   AF-A0A3S5BI31-F1
#
_cell.length_a   1.000
_cell.length_b   1.000
_cell.length_c   1.000
_cell.angle_alpha   90.00
_cell.angle_beta   90.00
_cell.angle_gamma   90.00
#
_symmetry.space_group_name_H-M   'P 1'
#
loop_
_entity.id
_entity.type
_entity.pdbx_description
1 polymer ?
#
loop_
_entity_poly.entity_id
_entity_poly.type
_entity_poly.pdbx_seq_one_letter_code
_entity_poly.pdbx_strand_id
1 'polypeptide(L)' 'MPRYIYKGPVMEFNTLLADIWEGETVAPSEKKARSNLTYQFKKRNNRIAGTRITLPGKIMMVD' A
#
# COMPACT_ATOMS: atom_id res chain seq x y z
N MET A 1 -8.17 -16.19 5.13
CA MET A 1 -7.03 -15.23 5.17
C MET A 1 -7.61 -13.88 5.51
N PRO A 2 -7.04 -13.14 6.47
CA PRO A 2 -7.56 -11.85 6.89
C PRO A 2 -7.54 -10.82 5.76
N ARG A 3 -8.53 -9.93 5.76
CA ARG A 3 -8.57 -8.76 4.89
C ARG A 3 -7.82 -7.62 5.58
N TYR A 4 -7.11 -6.83 4.79
CA TYR A 4 -6.38 -5.66 5.24
C TYR A 4 -6.77 -4.47 4.39
N ILE A 5 -6.98 -3.33 5.05
CA ILE A 5 -7.29 -2.05 4.42
C ILE A 5 -6.22 -1.03 4.81
N TYR A 6 -5.83 -0.23 3.83
CA TYR A 6 -5.00 0.94 4.03
C TYR A 6 -5.76 2.17 3.55
N LYS A 7 -5.75 3.22 4.37
CA LYS A 7 -6.23 4.55 4.03
C LYS A 7 -5.22 5.57 4.55
N GLY A 8 -4.50 6.22 3.66
CA GLY A 8 -3.49 7.19 4.04
C GLY A 8 -2.56 7.57 2.90
N PRO A 9 -1.47 8.30 3.20
CA PRO A 9 -0.62 8.86 2.17
C PRO A 9 0.23 7.80 1.48
N VAL A 10 0.63 8.05 0.24
CA VAL A 10 1.61 7.24 -0.48
C VAL A 10 2.80 8.12 -0.80
N MET A 11 3.98 7.64 -0.45
CA MET A 11 5.22 8.39 -0.56
C MET A 11 6.18 7.67 -1.53
N GLU A 12 6.98 8.46 -2.22
CA GLU A 12 8.15 8.01 -2.96
C GLU A 12 9.36 8.77 -2.40
N PHE A 13 10.24 8.08 -1.69
CA PHE A 13 11.25 8.70 -0.83
C PHE A 13 10.61 9.70 0.14
N ASN A 14 10.85 11.00 -0.02
CA ASN A 14 10.27 12.08 0.79
C ASN A 14 9.22 12.90 0.02
N THR A 15 8.80 12.43 -1.15
CA THR A 15 7.81 13.10 -1.99
C THR A 15 6.45 12.45 -1.79
N LEU A 16 5.46 13.26 -1.43
CA LEU A 16 4.06 12.83 -1.39
C LEU A 16 3.54 12.60 -2.81
N LEU A 17 3.08 11.39 -3.10
CA LEU A 17 2.44 11.04 -4.38
C LEU A 17 0.92 11.12 -4.31
N ALA A 18 0.35 10.71 -3.18
CA ALA A 18 -1.07 10.78 -2.91
C ALA A 18 -1.26 11.08 -1.42
N ASP A 19 -2.08 12.07 -1.09
CA ASP A 19 -2.37 12.42 0.30
C ASP A 19 -3.30 11.39 0.96
N ILE A 20 -4.32 10.94 0.21
CA ILE A 20 -5.26 9.92 0.64
C ILE A 20 -5.38 8.87 -0.46
N TRP A 21 -4.80 7.70 -0.22
CA TRP A 21 -4.98 6.52 -1.05
C TRP A 21 -5.64 5.41 -0.25
N GLU A 22 -6.63 4.77 -0.87
CA GLU A 22 -7.35 3.65 -0.31
C GLU A 22 -7.05 2.38 -1.12
N GLY A 23 -6.69 1.32 -0.40
CA GLY A 23 -6.44 0.03 -0.98
C GLY A 23 -6.74 -1.10 0.00
N GLU A 24 -7.15 -2.23 -0.55
CA GLU A 24 -7.44 -3.42 0.23
C GLU A 24 -6.76 -4.66 -0.37
N THR A 25 -6.47 -5.63 0.48
CA THR A 25 -5.91 -6.91 0.07
C THR A 25 -6.23 -7.99 1.08
N VAL A 26 -6.29 -9.22 0.61
CA VAL A 26 -6.24 -10.40 1.48
C VAL A 26 -4.79 -10.86 1.58
N ALA A 27 -4.31 -11.14 2.79
CA ALA A 27 -2.94 -11.58 3.02
C ALA A 27 -2.83 -12.42 4.29
N PRO A 28 -1.78 -13.24 4.47
CA PRO A 28 -1.53 -13.98 5.71
C PRO A 28 -0.94 -13.11 6.83
N SER A 29 -0.44 -11.91 6.54
CA SER A 29 0.16 -11.00 7.52
C SER A 29 0.13 -9.55 7.05
N GLU A 30 0.23 -8.60 7.98
CA GLU A 30 0.30 -7.16 7.66
C GLU A 30 1.51 -6.83 6.76
N LYS A 31 2.66 -7.46 7.00
CA LYS A 31 3.86 -7.26 6.15
C LYS A 31 3.58 -7.67 4.70
N LYS A 32 2.89 -8.79 4.48
CA LYS A 32 2.51 -9.24 3.14
C LYS A 32 1.42 -8.34 2.55
N ALA A 33 0.46 -7.90 3.36
CA ALA A 33 -0.54 -6.93 2.94
C ALA A 33 0.10 -5.63 2.44
N ARG A 34 1.09 -5.09 3.17
CA ARG A 34 1.87 -3.92 2.78
C ARG A 34 2.52 -4.10 1.42
N SER A 35 3.22 -5.22 1.20
CA SER A 35 3.84 -5.51 -0.09
C SER A 35 2.81 -5.60 -1.23
N ASN A 36 1.66 -6.22 -0.98
CA ASN A 36 0.59 -6.32 -1.97
C ASN A 36 0.00 -4.93 -2.30
N LEU A 37 -0.30 -4.12 -1.30
CA LEU A 37 -0.83 -2.77 -1.46
C LEU A 37 0.17 -1.85 -2.20
N THR A 38 1.45 -1.92 -1.84
CA THR A 38 2.52 -1.22 -2.56
C THR A 38 2.56 -1.64 -4.03
N TYR A 39 2.46 -2.94 -4.32
CA TYR A 39 2.42 -3.44 -5.68
C TYR A 39 1.16 -2.97 -6.43
N GLN A 40 -0.01 -2.99 -5.79
CA GLN A 40 -1.25 -2.49 -6.36
C GLN A 40 -1.13 -1.01 -6.75
N PHE A 41 -0.59 -0.17 -5.87
CA PHE A 41 -0.36 1.24 -6.16
C PHE A 41 0.57 1.41 -7.37
N LYS A 42 1.70 0.68 -7.42
CA LYS A 42 2.63 0.72 -8.55
C LYS A 42 1.96 0.37 -9.87
N LYS A 43 1.21 -0.75 -9.89
CA LYS A 43 0.53 -1.24 -11.08
C LYS A 43 -0.52 -0.25 -11.60
N ARG A 44 -1.30 0.37 -10.70
CA ARG A 44 -2.33 1.35 -11.07
C ARG A 44 -1.74 2.67 -11.59
N ASN A 45 -0.56 3.05 -11.11
CA ASN A 45 0.11 4.30 -11.47
C ASN A 45 1.24 4.12 -12.50
N ASN A 46 1.25 3.01 -13.24
CA ASN A 46 2.26 2.70 -14.26
C ASN A 46 3.71 2.83 -13.77
N ARG A 47 3.97 2.52 -12.50
CA ARG A 47 5.30 2.55 -11.91
C ARG A 47 6.01 1.22 -12.11
N ILE A 48 7.32 1.27 -12.34
CA ILE A 48 8.14 0.06 -12.43
C ILE A 48 8.25 -0.64 -11.07
N ALA A 49 8.51 -1.95 -11.09
CA ALA A 49 8.60 -2.74 -9.86
C ALA A 49 9.67 -2.21 -8.87
N GLY A 50 10.77 -1.66 -9.39
CA GLY A 50 11.88 -1.11 -8.60
C GLY A 50 11.60 0.23 -7.91
N THR A 51 10.49 0.89 -8.20
CA THR A 51 10.14 2.19 -7.60
C THR A 51 10.00 2.08 -6.08
N ARG A 52 10.62 3.00 -5.32
CA ARG A 52 10.63 2.95 -3.85
C ARG A 52 9.39 3.63 -3.25
N ILE A 53 8.26 2.94 -3.38
CA ILE A 53 6.97 3.35 -2.82
C ILE A 53 6.86 2.90 -1.37
N THR A 54 6.48 3.83 -0.48
CA THR A 54 6.19 3.55 0.93
C THR A 54 4.76 3.96 1.28
N LEU A 55 4.18 3.21 2.21
CA LEU A 55 2.85 3.43 2.77
C LEU A 55 3.07 3.72 4.26
N PRO A 56 3.37 4.96 4.70
CA PRO A 56 3.76 5.21 6.09
C PRO A 56 2.60 5.03 7.09
N GLY A 57 1.35 5.01 6.62
CA GLY A 57 0.19 4.79 7.47
C GLY A 57 0.07 3.37 8.02
N LYS A 58 -0.85 3.22 8.97
CA LYS A 58 -1.23 1.94 9.56
C LYS A 58 -2.08 1.14 8.57
N ILE A 59 -1.79 -0.15 8.45
CA ILE A 59 -2.63 -1.10 7.73
C ILE A 59 -3.55 -1.75 8.76
N MET A 60 -4.85 -1.62 8.56
CA MET A 60 -5.86 -2.14 9.47
C MET A 60 -6.30 -3.52 9.00
N MET A 61 -6.29 -4.50 9.90
CA MET A 61 -6.94 -5.78 9.64
C MET A 61 -8.46 -5.60 9.81
N VAL A 62 -9.22 -6.19 8.91
CA VAL A 62 -10.68 -6.14 8.90
C VAL A 62 -11.19 -7.56 8.79
N ASP A 63 -12.09 -7.93 9.69
CA ASP A 63 -12.71 -9.25 9.76
C ASP A 63 -13.78 -9.43 8.69
#